data_AF-A0A192A1N9-F1
#
_entry.id   AF-A0A192A1N9-F1
#
_cell.length_a   1.000
_cell.length_b   1.000
_cell.length_c   1.000
_cell.angle_alpha   90.00
_cell.angle_beta   90.00
_cell.angle_gamma   90.00
#
_symmetry.space_group_name_H-M   'P 1'
#
loop_
_entity.id
_entity.type
_entity.pdbx_description
1 polymer ?
#
loop_
_entity_poly.entity_id
_entity_poly.type
_entity_poly.pdbx_seq_one_letter_code
_entity_poly.pdbx_strand_id
1 'polypeptide(L)'
;MSEDAQLLVGQVMHRRLRPVANRFVYPVFAVRVKLSALERLTGTWFGVDCWRPLSLRTRDYGPRDGSDLLVWIRGVLRDAGLAADGEVWLQTFPRIAGWMFNPVSFWYCHDAAGQLRAVLAEVNNTFGQHHRYLLCAADGGAIGAHTVLRCRKELHVSPFCRVEGGYQFRFAETATTALARIDYHDHDGLLLHTAIGGRLQPFDAPHLRRALLRQPLLALQVIGRIHWQALRLWFNGVPFFGRAAHEASSLENTQ
;
A
#
# COMPACT_ATOMS: atom_id res chain seq x y z
N MET A 1 -7.89 20.50 -15.66
CA MET A 1 -8.14 19.64 -14.49
C MET A 1 -7.39 18.32 -14.68
N SER A 2 -6.11 18.17 -14.30
CA SER A 2 -5.45 16.84 -14.27
C SER A 2 -4.05 16.75 -13.61
N GLU A 3 -3.59 17.68 -12.77
CA GLU A 3 -2.31 17.50 -12.05
C GLU A 3 -2.46 17.06 -10.59
N ASP A 4 -3.67 17.18 -10.04
CA ASP A 4 -3.92 16.91 -8.62
C ASP A 4 -4.27 15.45 -8.32
N ALA A 5 -4.53 14.68 -9.37
CA ALA A 5 -4.81 13.26 -9.26
C ALA A 5 -4.42 12.51 -10.54
N GLN A 6 -4.14 11.22 -10.39
CA GLN A 6 -3.81 10.30 -11.48
C GLN A 6 -4.47 8.94 -11.22
N LEU A 7 -4.82 8.24 -12.29
CA LEU A 7 -5.29 6.85 -12.22
C LEU A 7 -4.11 5.93 -12.55
N LEU A 8 -3.75 5.03 -11.64
CA LEU A 8 -2.76 3.98 -11.88
C LEU A 8 -3.48 2.72 -12.37
N VAL A 9 -3.26 2.32 -13.61
CA VAL A 9 -3.79 1.05 -14.16
C VAL A 9 -2.63 0.10 -14.39
N GLY A 10 -2.68 -1.07 -13.75
CA GLY A 10 -1.54 -1.96 -13.71
C GLY A 10 -1.83 -3.32 -13.11
N GLN A 11 -0.85 -3.83 -12.38
CA GLN A 11 -0.87 -5.19 -11.85
C GLN A 11 -0.25 -5.25 -10.46
N VAL A 12 -0.73 -6.20 -9.67
CA VAL A 12 -0.05 -6.68 -8.47
C VAL A 12 0.54 -8.05 -8.76
N MET A 13 1.80 -8.25 -8.39
CA MET A 13 2.50 -9.51 -8.48
C MET A 13 2.96 -9.93 -7.10
N HIS A 14 2.76 -11.21 -6.78
CA HIS A 14 3.44 -11.86 -5.67
C HIS A 14 4.18 -13.09 -6.18
N ARG A 15 5.40 -13.28 -5.71
CA ARG A 15 6.20 -14.46 -5.94
C ARG A 15 6.83 -14.91 -4.63
N ARG A 16 6.27 -15.97 -4.05
CA ARG A 16 6.88 -16.71 -2.94
C ARG A 16 7.94 -17.66 -3.52
N LEU A 17 9.12 -17.68 -2.92
CA LEU A 17 10.25 -18.50 -3.35
C LEU A 17 10.36 -19.82 -2.59
N ARG A 18 10.05 -19.82 -1.29
CA ARG A 18 10.20 -20.96 -0.38
C ARG A 18 9.01 -21.11 0.57
N PRO A 19 8.76 -22.30 1.16
CA PRO A 19 9.37 -23.59 0.80
C PRO A 19 8.87 -24.09 -0.56
N VAL A 20 7.65 -23.71 -0.94
CA VAL A 20 7.06 -24.00 -2.25
C VAL A 20 6.97 -22.70 -3.05
N ALA A 21 7.51 -22.72 -4.26
CA ALA A 21 7.40 -21.59 -5.17
C ALA A 21 5.94 -21.38 -5.59
N ASN A 22 5.44 -20.16 -5.41
CA ASN A 22 4.12 -19.77 -5.90
C ASN A 22 4.18 -18.35 -6.45
N ARG A 23 3.73 -18.17 -7.69
CA ARG A 23 3.68 -16.86 -8.34
C ARG A 23 2.29 -16.60 -8.90
N PHE A 24 1.79 -15.41 -8.64
CA PHE A 24 0.56 -14.92 -9.26
C PHE A 24 0.67 -13.44 -9.62
N VAL A 25 -0.05 -13.07 -10.66
CA VAL A 25 -0.14 -11.70 -11.16
C VAL A 25 -1.60 -11.40 -11.42
N TYR A 26 -2.08 -10.28 -10.90
CA TYR A 26 -3.47 -9.88 -11.04
C TYR A 26 -3.57 -8.43 -11.51
N PRO A 27 -4.47 -8.13 -12.47
CA PRO A 27 -4.75 -6.75 -12.85
C PRO A 27 -5.37 -6.01 -11.68
N VAL A 28 -5.00 -4.76 -11.51
CA VAL A 28 -5.56 -3.85 -10.52
C VAL A 28 -5.56 -2.41 -11.05
N PHE A 29 -6.36 -1.55 -10.43
CA PHE A 29 -6.20 -0.11 -10.55
C PHE A 29 -6.18 0.55 -9.17
N ALA A 30 -5.46 1.66 -9.06
CA ALA A 30 -5.38 2.49 -7.86
C ALA A 30 -5.56 3.96 -8.25
N VAL A 31 -5.97 4.79 -7.29
CA VAL A 31 -5.99 6.24 -7.45
C VAL A 31 -4.75 6.82 -6.77
N ARG A 32 -4.21 7.88 -7.37
CA ARG A 32 -3.16 8.70 -6.78
C ARG A 32 -3.70 10.11 -6.65
N VAL A 33 -3.68 10.68 -5.45
CA VAL A 33 -4.26 12.00 -5.19
C VAL A 33 -3.30 12.84 -4.35
N LYS A 34 -3.15 14.12 -4.67
CA LYS A 34 -2.51 15.09 -3.80
C LYS A 34 -3.40 15.35 -2.59
N LEU A 35 -2.84 15.32 -1.38
CA LEU A 35 -3.61 15.64 -0.18
C LEU A 35 -4.04 17.11 -0.15
N SER A 36 -3.22 18.03 -0.68
CA SER A 36 -3.55 19.47 -0.77
C SER A 36 -4.77 19.79 -1.65
N ALA A 37 -5.19 18.83 -2.49
CA ALA A 37 -6.30 18.98 -3.41
C ALA A 37 -7.50 18.10 -3.05
N LEU A 38 -7.42 17.32 -1.97
CA LEU A 38 -8.35 16.24 -1.66
C LEU A 38 -9.82 16.72 -1.63
N GLU A 39 -10.10 17.87 -1.00
CA GLU A 39 -11.45 18.46 -0.91
C GLU A 39 -12.02 18.90 -2.27
N ARG A 40 -11.15 19.26 -3.22
CA ARG A 40 -11.56 19.71 -4.56
C ARG A 40 -11.74 18.55 -5.54
N LEU A 41 -11.27 17.35 -5.20
CA LEU A 41 -11.37 16.16 -6.05
C LEU A 41 -12.78 15.55 -5.97
N THR A 42 -13.72 16.21 -6.63
CA THR A 42 -15.12 15.76 -6.74
C THR A 42 -15.56 15.67 -8.20
N GLY A 43 -16.40 14.68 -8.50
CA GLY A 43 -16.95 14.45 -9.83
C GLY A 43 -18.07 13.42 -9.80
N THR A 44 -18.60 13.07 -10.98
CA THR A 44 -19.71 12.10 -11.08
C THR A 44 -19.27 10.66 -10.77
N TRP A 45 -18.03 10.30 -11.13
CA TRP A 45 -17.48 8.95 -10.94
C TRP A 45 -16.59 8.80 -9.72
N PHE A 46 -16.08 9.90 -9.16
CA PHE A 46 -15.17 9.93 -8.02
C PHE A 46 -15.56 10.99 -7.01
N GLY A 47 -15.36 10.72 -5.72
CA GLY A 47 -15.50 11.75 -4.69
C GLY A 47 -14.83 11.38 -3.37
N VAL A 48 -14.55 12.40 -2.57
CA VAL A 48 -14.03 12.27 -1.21
C VAL A 48 -15.16 12.51 -0.22
N ASP A 49 -15.23 11.68 0.82
CA ASP A 49 -16.21 11.76 1.91
C ASP A 49 -17.68 11.86 1.46
N CYS A 50 -17.97 11.37 0.27
CA CYS A 50 -19.31 11.25 -0.29
C CYS A 50 -19.51 9.90 -0.98
N TRP A 51 -20.77 9.56 -1.27
CA TRP A 51 -21.08 8.35 -2.04
C TRP A 51 -20.88 8.62 -3.54
N ARG A 52 -20.01 7.84 -4.17
CA ARG A 52 -19.72 7.83 -5.61
C ARG A 52 -19.31 6.41 -6.04
N PRO A 53 -19.39 6.07 -7.34
CA PRO A 53 -18.97 4.76 -7.84
C PRO A 53 -17.54 4.40 -7.41
N LEU A 54 -16.62 5.36 -7.49
CA LEU A 54 -15.30 5.31 -6.84
C LEU A 54 -15.28 6.37 -5.74
N SER A 55 -14.78 6.06 -4.55
CA SER A 55 -14.67 7.07 -3.49
C SER A 55 -13.51 6.83 -2.53
N LEU A 56 -13.07 7.90 -1.87
CA LEU A 56 -12.20 7.85 -0.71
C LEU A 56 -12.97 8.34 0.51
N ARG A 57 -12.77 7.71 1.68
CA ARG A 57 -13.21 8.26 2.96
C ARG A 57 -11.98 8.55 3.80
N THR A 58 -11.83 9.78 4.27
CA THR A 58 -10.65 10.20 5.06
C THR A 58 -10.47 9.33 6.30
N ARG A 59 -11.57 8.97 6.96
CA ARG A 59 -11.61 8.02 8.10
C ARG A 59 -11.10 6.60 7.81
N ASP A 60 -10.78 6.24 6.58
CA ASP A 60 -10.20 4.93 6.27
C ASP A 60 -8.68 4.89 6.43
N TYR A 61 -8.07 6.07 6.58
CA TYR A 61 -6.64 6.32 6.43
C TYR A 61 -6.06 6.92 7.71
N GLY A 62 -4.74 6.77 7.87
CA GLY A 62 -4.05 7.42 8.98
C GLY A 62 -4.71 7.06 10.31
N PRO A 63 -5.04 8.03 11.20
CA PRO A 63 -5.64 7.77 12.51
C PRO A 63 -7.04 7.14 12.47
N ARG A 64 -7.76 7.24 11.35
CA ARG A 64 -9.14 6.72 11.17
C ARG A 64 -10.22 7.38 12.00
N ASP A 65 -9.96 8.60 12.46
CA ASP A 65 -10.90 9.45 13.20
C ASP A 65 -11.56 10.52 12.33
N GLY A 66 -11.16 10.63 11.05
CA GLY A 66 -11.65 11.66 10.13
C GLY A 66 -10.92 13.01 10.26
N SER A 67 -9.82 13.06 11.01
CA SER A 67 -8.93 14.22 11.05
C SER A 67 -8.32 14.53 9.68
N ASP A 68 -7.84 15.76 9.53
CA ASP A 68 -7.14 16.18 8.31
C ASP A 68 -5.87 15.34 8.12
N LEU A 69 -5.88 14.57 7.02
CA LEU A 69 -4.81 13.63 6.70
C LEU A 69 -3.48 14.32 6.42
N LEU A 70 -3.51 15.54 5.86
CA LEU A 70 -2.30 16.32 5.56
C LEU A 70 -1.68 16.86 6.85
N VAL A 71 -2.51 17.36 7.79
CA VAL A 71 -2.05 17.77 9.12
C VAL A 71 -1.44 16.59 9.87
N TRP A 72 -2.14 15.44 9.86
CA TRP A 72 -1.66 14.23 10.52
C TRP A 72 -0.31 13.76 9.98
N ILE A 73 -0.18 13.55 8.66
CA ILE A 73 1.07 13.02 8.08
C ILE A 73 2.23 13.99 8.29
N ARG A 74 1.99 15.31 8.27
CA ARG A 74 3.00 16.32 8.62
C ARG A 74 3.44 16.25 10.08
N GLY A 75 2.53 15.89 10.99
CA GLY A 75 2.89 15.57 12.38
C GLY A 75 3.85 14.38 12.44
N VAL A 76 3.50 13.27 11.79
CA VAL A 76 4.33 12.06 11.72
C VAL A 76 5.73 12.34 11.17
N LEU A 77 5.82 13.12 10.09
CA LEU A 77 7.11 13.48 9.48
C LEU A 77 7.97 14.35 10.41
N ARG A 78 7.36 15.29 11.11
CA ARG A 78 8.04 16.18 12.05
C ARG A 78 8.58 15.43 13.26
N ASP A 79 7.78 14.55 13.84
CA ASP A 79 8.18 13.73 14.99
C ASP A 79 9.35 12.79 14.62
N ALA A 80 9.42 12.38 13.36
CA ALA A 80 10.53 11.60 12.80
C ALA A 80 11.74 12.44 12.35
N GLY A 81 11.68 13.78 12.43
CA GLY A 81 12.75 14.68 12.00
C GLY A 81 12.99 14.70 10.48
N LEU A 82 11.98 14.36 9.67
CA LEU A 82 12.09 14.27 8.22
C LEU A 82 11.69 15.59 7.54
N ALA A 83 12.60 16.17 6.76
CA ALA A 83 12.36 17.39 5.98
C ALA A 83 11.58 17.09 4.68
N ALA A 84 10.29 16.77 4.82
CA ALA A 84 9.36 16.52 3.71
C ALA A 84 8.17 17.51 3.79
N ASP A 85 8.48 18.79 3.59
CA ASP A 85 7.59 19.95 3.74
C ASP A 85 6.76 20.28 2.47
N GLY A 86 6.95 19.54 1.39
CA GLY A 86 6.26 19.70 0.13
C GLY A 86 4.93 18.95 0.04
N GLU A 87 4.63 18.47 -1.17
CA GLU A 87 3.38 17.77 -1.48
C GLU A 87 3.39 16.32 -1.01
N VAL A 88 2.22 15.85 -0.55
CA VAL A 88 2.00 14.45 -0.18
C VAL A 88 1.02 13.82 -1.15
N TRP A 89 1.46 12.75 -1.82
CA TRP A 89 0.60 11.95 -2.68
C TRP A 89 0.15 10.67 -1.98
N LEU A 90 -1.16 10.45 -1.93
CA LEU A 90 -1.75 9.20 -1.49
C LEU A 90 -2.03 8.30 -2.70
N GLN A 91 -1.35 7.16 -2.80
CA GLN A 91 -1.68 6.08 -3.72
C GLN A 91 -2.44 4.98 -2.98
N THR A 92 -3.66 4.69 -3.42
CA THR A 92 -4.55 3.77 -2.70
C THR A 92 -5.59 3.12 -3.61
N PHE A 93 -6.15 2.00 -3.16
CA PHE A 93 -7.32 1.39 -3.78
C PHE A 93 -8.58 2.15 -3.35
N PRO A 94 -9.36 2.73 -4.29
CA PRO A 94 -10.58 3.44 -3.93
C PRO A 94 -11.65 2.45 -3.47
N ARG A 95 -12.62 2.94 -2.70
CA ARG A 95 -13.87 2.22 -2.49
C ARG A 95 -14.62 2.08 -3.81
N ILE A 96 -15.24 0.93 -4.03
CA ILE A 96 -16.11 0.70 -5.18
C ILE A 96 -17.54 0.52 -4.68
N ALA A 97 -18.43 1.43 -5.08
CA ALA A 97 -19.83 1.46 -4.64
C ALA A 97 -19.99 1.35 -3.10
N GLY A 98 -19.09 2.00 -2.35
CA GLY A 98 -19.06 1.97 -0.88
C GLY A 98 -18.27 0.81 -0.26
N TRP A 99 -17.98 -0.25 -1.01
CA TRP A 99 -17.19 -1.39 -0.53
C TRP A 99 -15.70 -1.08 -0.55
N MET A 100 -14.99 -1.45 0.51
CA MET A 100 -13.56 -1.23 0.65
C MET A 100 -12.82 -2.53 0.93
N PHE A 101 -11.77 -2.77 0.15
CA PHE A 101 -10.66 -3.61 0.59
C PHE A 101 -9.36 -3.03 0.05
N ASN A 102 -8.54 -2.51 0.95
CA ASN A 102 -7.32 -1.79 0.61
C ASN A 102 -6.13 -2.44 1.32
N PRO A 103 -5.40 -3.36 0.68
CA PRO A 103 -4.31 -4.10 1.33
C PRO A 103 -3.11 -3.19 1.67
N VAL A 104 -2.90 -2.12 0.91
CA VAL A 104 -1.80 -1.18 1.14
C VAL A 104 -2.08 0.19 0.51
N SER A 105 -1.76 1.24 1.26
CA SER A 105 -1.64 2.61 0.76
C SER A 105 -0.22 3.12 0.90
N PHE A 106 0.24 3.88 -0.08
CA PHE A 106 1.55 4.54 -0.04
C PHE A 106 1.36 6.06 -0.01
N TRP A 107 2.01 6.69 0.96
CA TRP A 107 2.03 8.13 1.14
C TRP A 107 3.40 8.66 0.75
N TYR A 108 3.51 9.22 -0.45
CA TYR A 108 4.76 9.75 -1.00
C TYR A 108 4.93 11.19 -0.55
N CYS A 109 5.88 11.41 0.35
CA CYS A 109 6.11 12.70 1.00
C CYS A 109 7.32 13.38 0.35
N HIS A 110 7.07 14.49 -0.34
CA HIS A 110 8.09 15.24 -1.05
C HIS A 110 8.57 16.45 -0.23
N ASP A 111 9.76 16.95 -0.52
CA ASP A 111 10.21 18.26 -0.05
C ASP A 111 9.67 19.39 -0.96
N ALA A 112 9.92 20.64 -0.55
CA ALA A 112 9.58 21.83 -1.34
C ALA A 112 10.23 21.86 -2.75
N ALA A 113 11.32 21.12 -2.96
CA ALA A 113 11.98 20.96 -4.26
C ALA A 113 11.39 19.81 -5.11
N GLY A 114 10.33 19.14 -4.61
CA GLY A 114 9.65 18.05 -5.29
C GLY A 114 10.41 16.71 -5.24
N GLN A 115 11.46 16.59 -4.43
CA GLN A 115 12.18 15.33 -4.26
C GLN A 115 11.46 14.45 -3.24
N LEU A 116 11.34 13.16 -3.54
CA LEU A 116 10.75 12.20 -2.61
C LEU A 116 11.69 11.99 -1.42
N ARG A 117 11.24 12.29 -0.19
CA ARG A 117 12.06 12.19 1.02
C ARG A 117 11.64 11.05 1.94
N ALA A 118 10.34 10.77 1.97
CA ALA A 118 9.79 9.69 2.77
C ALA A 118 8.63 9.01 2.06
N VAL A 119 8.44 7.73 2.36
CA VAL A 119 7.23 7.00 2.00
C VAL A 119 6.66 6.35 3.25
N LEU A 120 5.42 6.66 3.60
CA LEU A 120 4.71 5.88 4.61
C LEU A 120 3.90 4.78 3.90
N ALA A 121 4.17 3.52 4.23
CA ALA A 121 3.40 2.38 3.75
C ALA A 121 2.39 1.97 4.83
N GLU A 122 1.12 2.28 4.61
CA GLU A 122 0.01 1.84 5.47
C GLU A 122 -0.51 0.50 4.95
N VAL A 123 -0.24 -0.57 5.69
CA VAL A 123 -0.55 -1.94 5.29
C VAL A 123 -1.72 -2.47 6.13
N ASN A 124 -2.71 -3.07 5.48
CA ASN A 124 -3.91 -3.62 6.10
C ASN A 124 -3.99 -5.12 5.84
N ASN A 125 -4.38 -5.90 6.85
CA ASN A 125 -4.69 -7.32 6.67
C ASN A 125 -6.20 -7.59 6.65
N THR A 126 -6.58 -8.80 6.23
CA THR A 126 -7.97 -9.26 6.19
C THR A 126 -8.60 -9.45 7.56
N PHE A 127 -7.83 -9.33 8.64
CA PHE A 127 -8.29 -9.47 10.03
C PHE A 127 -8.57 -8.10 10.70
N GLY A 128 -8.53 -7.00 9.94
CA GLY A 128 -8.82 -5.66 10.44
C GLY A 128 -7.65 -4.97 11.13
N GLN A 129 -6.47 -5.59 11.18
CA GLN A 129 -5.27 -4.96 11.70
C GLN A 129 -4.62 -4.10 10.62
N HIS A 130 -3.95 -3.04 11.07
CA HIS A 130 -3.19 -2.14 10.21
C HIS A 130 -1.86 -1.79 10.88
N HIS A 131 -0.87 -1.46 10.06
CA HIS A 131 0.44 -1.00 10.52
C HIS A 131 1.01 -0.02 9.51
N ARG A 132 1.83 0.91 10.00
CA ARG A 132 2.38 2.01 9.23
C ARG A 132 3.90 1.94 9.28
N TYR A 133 4.52 1.64 8.15
CA TYR A 133 5.97 1.67 8.01
C TYR A 133 6.40 3.02 7.46
N LEU A 134 7.07 3.84 8.26
CA LEU A 134 7.68 5.07 7.78
C LEU A 134 9.06 4.76 7.20
N LEU A 135 9.26 5.08 5.92
CA LEU A 135 10.45 4.73 5.17
C LEU A 135 11.17 6.00 4.73
N CYS A 136 12.47 6.08 5.01
CA CYS A 136 13.36 7.16 4.57
C CYS A 136 14.69 6.57 4.09
N ALA A 137 15.43 7.33 3.29
CA ALA A 137 16.76 6.93 2.85
C ALA A 137 17.73 6.97 4.04
N ALA A 138 18.61 5.97 4.15
CA ALA A 138 19.52 5.82 5.30
C ALA A 138 20.52 6.99 5.43
N ASP A 139 20.82 7.66 4.32
CA ASP A 139 21.67 8.84 4.22
C ASP A 139 20.89 10.16 4.35
N GLY A 140 19.57 10.10 4.60
CA GLY A 140 18.68 11.27 4.59
C GLY A 140 18.48 11.90 3.20
N GLY A 141 18.97 11.24 2.14
CA GLY A 141 18.91 11.72 0.77
C GLY A 141 17.53 11.59 0.13
N ALA A 142 17.47 11.96 -1.15
CA ALA A 142 16.27 11.74 -1.96
C ALA A 142 16.11 10.24 -2.28
N ILE A 143 14.87 9.77 -2.28
CA ILE A 143 14.49 8.41 -2.64
C ILE A 143 14.33 8.35 -4.16
N GLY A 144 15.17 7.54 -4.81
CA GLY A 144 15.09 7.25 -6.24
C GLY A 144 14.83 5.77 -6.53
N ALA A 145 14.80 5.42 -7.82
CA ALA A 145 14.50 4.07 -8.30
C ALA A 145 15.45 2.97 -7.78
N HIS A 146 16.65 3.35 -7.36
CA HIS A 146 17.68 2.44 -6.85
C HIS A 146 17.83 2.49 -5.33
N THR A 147 17.14 3.41 -4.64
CA THR A 147 17.21 3.54 -3.18
C THR A 147 16.50 2.37 -2.53
N VAL A 148 17.21 1.64 -1.67
CA VAL A 148 16.65 0.52 -0.91
C VAL A 148 16.29 1.00 0.49
N LEU A 149 15.00 1.00 0.81
CA LEU A 149 14.50 1.40 2.11
C LEU A 149 14.26 0.16 2.96
N ARG A 150 14.87 0.08 4.13
CA ARG A 150 14.80 -1.10 5.00
C ARG A 150 13.98 -0.77 6.23
N CYS A 151 13.07 -1.67 6.61
CA CYS A 151 12.41 -1.61 7.92
C CYS A 151 12.25 -3.02 8.49
N ARG A 152 12.15 -3.10 9.83
CA ARG A 152 11.80 -4.36 10.51
C ARG A 152 10.34 -4.70 10.21
N LYS A 153 10.02 -5.99 10.10
CA LYS A 153 8.63 -6.44 9.94
C LYS A 153 7.97 -6.51 11.31
N GLU A 154 6.86 -5.78 11.45
CA GLU A 154 6.14 -5.65 12.73
C GLU A 154 4.67 -6.06 12.61
N LEU A 155 4.14 -6.25 11.40
CA LEU A 155 2.76 -6.67 11.16
C LEU A 155 2.65 -8.10 10.61
N HIS A 156 1.71 -8.85 11.18
CA HIS A 156 1.28 -10.15 10.69
C HIS A 156 0.29 -10.01 9.50
N VAL A 157 0.83 -9.74 8.31
CA VAL A 157 0.04 -9.58 7.08
C VAL A 157 -0.34 -10.89 6.39
N SER A 158 0.32 -12.00 6.73
CA SER A 158 0.06 -13.31 6.15
C SER A 158 0.24 -14.41 7.20
N PRO A 159 -0.74 -15.31 7.40
CA PRO A 159 -0.62 -16.44 8.31
C PRO A 159 0.43 -17.48 7.88
N PHE A 160 1.02 -17.32 6.68
CA PHE A 160 2.07 -18.19 6.16
C PHE A 160 3.46 -17.55 6.19
N CYS A 161 3.59 -16.41 6.87
CA CYS A 161 4.87 -15.74 7.11
C CYS A 161 4.94 -15.36 8.60
N ARG A 162 5.96 -15.86 9.32
CA ARG A 162 6.25 -15.42 10.69
C ARG A 162 6.48 -13.90 10.75
N VAL A 163 6.27 -13.28 11.92
CA VAL A 163 6.64 -11.87 12.15
C VAL A 163 8.12 -11.82 12.55
N GLU A 164 8.97 -12.17 11.60
CA GLU A 164 10.43 -12.18 11.76
C GLU A 164 11.08 -11.51 10.55
N GLY A 165 12.36 -11.15 10.63
CA GLY A 165 13.08 -10.53 9.53
C GLY A 165 12.64 -9.10 9.20
N GLY A 166 12.65 -8.74 7.92
CA GLY A 166 12.48 -7.35 7.49
C GLY A 166 11.98 -7.18 6.06
N TYR A 167 11.53 -5.97 5.77
CA TYR A 167 11.11 -5.56 4.43
C TYR A 167 12.17 -4.69 3.78
N GLN A 168 12.36 -4.88 2.48
CA GLN A 168 13.07 -3.96 1.61
C GLN A 168 12.07 -3.37 0.62
N PHE A 169 11.93 -2.05 0.64
CA PHE A 169 11.08 -1.30 -0.28
C PHE A 169 11.94 -0.62 -1.34
N ARG A 170 11.41 -0.57 -2.57
CA ARG A 170 11.94 0.28 -3.65
C ARG A 170 10.78 0.92 -4.38
N PHE A 171 10.91 2.21 -4.63
CA PHE A 171 9.91 3.00 -5.34
C PHE A 171 10.54 3.55 -6.62
N ALA A 172 9.86 3.38 -7.74
CA ALA A 172 10.30 3.91 -9.02
C ALA A 172 9.11 4.62 -9.67
N GLU A 173 9.33 5.90 -9.99
CA GLU A 173 8.32 6.76 -10.59
C GLU A 173 8.90 7.47 -11.80
N THR A 174 8.07 7.61 -12.82
CA THR A 174 8.32 8.45 -13.98
C THR A 174 7.06 9.28 -14.26
N ALA A 175 7.11 10.17 -15.24
CA ALA A 175 5.93 10.92 -15.68
C ALA A 175 4.74 10.02 -16.12
N THR A 176 4.99 8.74 -16.46
CA THR A 176 3.96 7.85 -17.03
C THR A 176 3.81 6.53 -16.29
N THR A 177 4.65 6.23 -15.29
CA THR A 177 4.64 4.96 -14.58
C THR A 177 4.92 5.14 -13.10
N ALA A 178 4.36 4.24 -12.28
CA ALA A 178 4.68 4.14 -10.87
C ALA A 178 4.81 2.66 -10.49
N LEU A 179 5.75 2.36 -9.60
CA LEU A 179 6.05 1.01 -9.13
C LEU A 179 6.52 1.05 -7.67
N ALA A 180 5.85 0.27 -6.83
CA ALA A 180 6.29 -0.08 -5.49
C ALA A 180 6.69 -1.56 -5.47
N ARG A 181 7.92 -1.84 -5.05
CA ARG A 181 8.41 -3.21 -4.79
C ARG A 181 8.60 -3.38 -3.29
N ILE A 182 8.18 -4.53 -2.78
CA ILE A 182 8.27 -4.93 -1.38
C ILE A 182 8.84 -6.33 -1.36
N ASP A 183 10.07 -6.47 -0.89
CA ASP A 183 10.75 -7.74 -0.74
C ASP A 183 10.78 -8.10 0.76
N TYR A 184 10.27 -9.28 1.10
CA TYR A 184 10.30 -9.80 2.45
C TYR A 184 11.46 -10.79 2.61
N HIS A 185 12.30 -10.54 3.60
CA HIS A 185 13.40 -11.40 3.98
C HIS A 185 13.16 -11.98 5.37
N ASP A 186 13.34 -13.30 5.51
CA ASP A 186 13.46 -14.00 6.79
C ASP A 186 14.94 -14.33 7.08
N HIS A 187 15.21 -15.18 8.08
CA HIS A 187 16.56 -15.58 8.47
C HIS A 187 17.32 -16.32 7.35
N ASP A 188 16.61 -17.05 6.51
CA ASP A 188 17.16 -17.78 5.34
C ASP A 188 17.25 -16.89 4.09
N GLY A 189 16.97 -15.59 4.24
CA GLY A 189 17.03 -14.62 3.16
C GLY A 189 15.68 -14.38 2.50
N LEU A 190 15.70 -14.11 1.19
CA LEU A 190 14.53 -13.64 0.46
C LEU A 190 13.42 -14.70 0.38
N LEU A 191 12.22 -14.36 0.85
CA LEU A 191 11.09 -15.28 0.89
C LEU A 191 9.98 -14.90 -0.10
N LEU A 192 9.66 -13.61 -0.17
CA LEU A 192 8.52 -13.11 -0.95
C LEU A 192 8.90 -11.83 -1.68
N HIS A 193 8.67 -11.82 -2.98
CA HIS A 193 8.64 -10.62 -3.79
C HIS A 193 7.20 -10.16 -3.98
N THR A 194 6.97 -8.87 -3.75
CA THR A 194 5.71 -8.21 -4.08
C THR A 194 5.99 -6.97 -4.91
N ALA A 195 5.20 -6.78 -5.96
CA ALA A 195 5.27 -5.58 -6.78
C ALA A 195 3.87 -5.09 -7.12
N ILE A 196 3.63 -3.80 -6.96
CA ILE A 196 2.40 -3.11 -7.40
C ILE A 196 2.83 -1.95 -8.28
N GLY A 197 2.40 -1.96 -9.54
CA GLY A 197 2.77 -0.91 -10.46
C GLY A 197 2.03 -0.97 -11.78
N GLY A 198 2.15 0.10 -12.55
CA GLY A 198 1.38 0.28 -13.77
C GLY A 198 1.68 1.60 -14.49
N ARG A 199 0.78 1.94 -15.40
CA ARG A 199 0.81 3.20 -16.13
C ARG A 199 -0.09 4.22 -15.45
N LEU A 200 0.39 5.45 -15.38
CA LEU A 200 -0.37 6.61 -14.95
C LEU A 200 -1.25 7.07 -16.12
N GLN A 201 -2.52 7.29 -15.83
CA GLN A 201 -3.54 7.75 -16.76
C GLN A 201 -4.17 9.04 -16.22
N PRO A 202 -4.72 9.89 -17.10
CA PRO A 202 -5.48 11.07 -16.69
C PRO A 202 -6.59 10.71 -15.70
N PHE A 203 -6.82 11.59 -14.74
CA PHE A 203 -7.87 11.42 -13.73
C PHE A 203 -9.15 12.10 -14.19
N ASP A 204 -9.84 11.46 -15.15
CA ASP A 204 -11.10 11.96 -15.72
C ASP A 204 -12.20 10.89 -15.73
N ALA A 205 -13.44 11.33 -15.98
CA ALA A 205 -14.60 10.44 -15.99
C ALA A 205 -14.48 9.26 -16.99
N PRO A 206 -14.04 9.45 -18.26
CA PRO A 206 -13.80 8.34 -19.18
C PRO A 206 -12.85 7.27 -18.66
N HIS A 207 -11.70 7.65 -18.09
CA HIS A 207 -10.69 6.72 -17.58
C HIS A 207 -11.18 6.01 -16.31
N LEU A 208 -11.79 6.74 -15.37
CA LEU A 208 -12.37 6.16 -14.15
C LEU A 208 -13.49 5.16 -14.46
N ARG A 209 -14.41 5.52 -15.35
CA ARG A 209 -15.48 4.63 -15.81
C ARG A 209 -14.92 3.37 -16.45
N ARG A 210 -13.91 3.52 -17.33
CA ARG A 210 -13.28 2.38 -18.02
C ARG A 210 -12.59 1.43 -17.02
N ALA A 211 -11.90 1.96 -16.01
CA ALA A 211 -11.28 1.15 -14.98
C ALA A 211 -12.31 0.39 -14.15
N LEU A 212 -13.38 1.08 -13.73
CA LEU A 212 -14.46 0.47 -12.96
C LEU A 212 -15.19 -0.63 -13.75
N LEU A 213 -15.55 -0.39 -15.01
CA LEU A 213 -16.23 -1.39 -15.86
C LEU A 213 -15.36 -2.63 -16.13
N ARG A 214 -14.03 -2.48 -16.15
CA ARG A 214 -13.12 -3.62 -16.28
C ARG A 214 -12.99 -4.44 -15.00
N GLN A 215 -13.15 -3.82 -13.83
CA GLN A 215 -12.96 -4.46 -12.53
C GLN A 215 -14.02 -4.03 -11.50
N PRO A 216 -15.32 -4.29 -11.74
CA PRO A 216 -16.40 -3.78 -10.90
C PRO A 216 -16.42 -4.41 -9.50
N LEU A 217 -15.86 -5.61 -9.37
CA LEU A 217 -15.78 -6.35 -8.12
C LEU A 217 -14.34 -6.36 -7.58
N LEU A 218 -13.49 -5.36 -7.88
CA LEU A 218 -12.07 -5.38 -7.52
C LEU A 218 -11.86 -5.71 -6.03
N ALA A 219 -12.58 -5.04 -5.12
CA ALA A 219 -12.46 -5.29 -3.68
C ALA A 219 -12.76 -6.75 -3.31
N LEU A 220 -13.88 -7.30 -3.80
CA LEU A 220 -14.28 -8.69 -3.57
C LEU A 220 -13.32 -9.68 -4.24
N GLN A 221 -12.84 -9.37 -5.45
CA GLN A 221 -11.86 -10.18 -6.17
C GLN A 221 -10.54 -10.24 -5.42
N VAL A 222 -10.08 -9.14 -4.83
CA VAL A 222 -8.85 -9.14 -4.02
C VAL A 222 -9.05 -10.00 -2.77
N ILE A 223 -10.15 -9.84 -2.02
CA ILE A 223 -10.46 -10.69 -0.86
C ILE A 223 -10.51 -12.16 -1.26
N GLY A 224 -11.29 -12.51 -2.30
CA GLY A 224 -11.44 -13.88 -2.78
C GLY A 224 -10.10 -14.47 -3.23
N ARG A 225 -9.25 -13.70 -3.90
CA ARG A 225 -7.90 -14.12 -4.30
C ARG A 225 -6.97 -14.34 -3.11
N ILE A 226 -7.06 -13.51 -2.07
CA ILE A 226 -6.29 -13.70 -0.84
C ILE A 226 -6.69 -15.03 -0.18
N HIS A 227 -7.98 -15.29 -0.03
CA HIS A 227 -8.49 -16.53 0.56
C HIS A 227 -8.15 -17.75 -0.31
N TRP A 228 -8.30 -17.65 -1.63
CA TRP A 228 -7.94 -18.71 -2.57
C TRP A 228 -6.44 -19.06 -2.52
N GLN A 229 -5.57 -18.04 -2.49
CA GLN A 229 -4.12 -18.27 -2.39
C GLN A 229 -3.73 -18.83 -1.02
N ALA A 230 -4.38 -18.40 0.06
CA ALA A 230 -4.21 -18.99 1.39
C ALA A 230 -4.59 -20.48 1.40
N LEU A 231 -5.75 -20.82 0.85
CA LEU A 231 -6.23 -22.20 0.71
C LEU A 231 -5.28 -23.06 -0.13
N ARG A 232 -4.79 -22.53 -1.25
CA ARG A 232 -3.83 -23.22 -2.12
C ARG A 232 -2.48 -23.47 -1.43
N LEU A 233 -1.99 -22.52 -0.62
CA LEU A 233 -0.78 -22.71 0.17
C LEU A 233 -0.98 -23.77 1.25
N TRP A 234 -2.16 -23.80 1.88
CA TRP A 234 -2.52 -24.81 2.86
C TRP A 234 -2.57 -26.22 2.25
N PHE A 235 -3.22 -26.39 1.10
CA PHE A 235 -3.20 -27.66 0.35
C PHE A 235 -1.80 -28.07 -0.13
N ASN A 236 -0.92 -27.10 -0.38
CA ASN A 236 0.48 -27.35 -0.76
C ASN A 236 1.42 -27.52 0.44
N GLY A 237 0.88 -27.71 1.65
CA GLY A 237 1.66 -28.05 2.85
C GLY A 237 2.49 -26.90 3.42
N VAL A 238 2.19 -25.64 3.09
CA VAL A 238 2.89 -24.50 3.70
C VAL A 238 2.45 -24.35 5.15
N PRO A 239 3.37 -24.30 6.12
CA PRO A 239 3.04 -24.20 7.53
C PRO A 239 2.15 -22.99 7.82
N PHE A 240 1.02 -23.25 8.49
CA PHE A 240 0.11 -22.21 8.96
C PHE A 240 0.56 -21.75 10.35
N PHE A 241 1.04 -20.52 10.44
CA PHE A 241 1.37 -19.87 11.70
C PHE A 241 0.12 -19.12 12.18
N GLY A 242 -0.78 -19.86 12.84
CA GLY A 242 -1.96 -19.29 13.49
C GLY A 242 -1.59 -18.38 14.66
N ARG A 243 -2.52 -17.49 15.02
CA ARG A 243 -2.36 -16.46 16.08
C ARG A 243 -1.86 -17.01 17.42
N ALA A 244 -2.21 -18.26 17.76
CA ALA A 244 -1.86 -18.91 19.03
C ALA A 244 -0.36 -19.14 19.24
N ALA A 245 0.45 -19.22 18.18
CA ALA A 245 1.91 -19.35 18.32
C ALA A 245 2.60 -18.03 18.71
N HIS A 246 1.89 -16.90 18.65
CA HIS A 246 2.47 -15.58 18.94
C HIS A 246 2.44 -15.22 20.43
N GLU A 247 1.35 -15.53 21.14
CA GLU A 247 1.27 -15.28 22.59
C GLU A 247 2.30 -16.09 23.37
N ALA A 248 2.65 -17.30 22.91
CA ALA A 248 3.71 -18.09 23.50
C ALA A 248 5.11 -17.50 23.26
N SER A 249 5.39 -16.97 22.06
CA SER A 249 6.72 -16.46 21.68
C SER A 249 7.01 -15.03 22.19
N SER A 250 5.99 -14.19 22.43
CA SER A 250 6.18 -12.88 23.05
C SER A 250 6.44 -12.95 24.56
N LEU A 251 6.03 -14.04 25.23
CA LEU A 251 6.35 -14.29 26.63
C LEU A 251 7.79 -14.84 26.82
N GLU A 252 8.33 -15.59 25.86
CA GLU A 252 9.72 -16.11 25.94
C GLU A 252 10.80 -15.06 25.64
N ASN A 253 10.50 -14.02 24.85
CA ASN A 253 11.47 -12.95 24.54
C ASN A 253 11.46 -11.78 25.55
N THR A 254 10.78 -11.94 26.69
CA THR A 254 10.77 -10.96 27.80
C THR A 254 11.44 -11.52 29.07
N GLN A 255 12.46 -12.38 28.90
CA GLN A 255 13.40 -12.76 29.95
C GLN A 255 14.83 -12.43 29.55
#